data_AF-A0A336KTP4-F1
#
_entry.id   AF-A0A336KTP4-F1
#
_cell.length_a   1.000
_cell.length_b   1.000
_cell.length_c   1.000
_cell.angle_alpha   90.00
_cell.angle_beta   90.00
_cell.angle_gamma   90.00
#
_symmetry.space_group_name_H-M   'P 1'
#
loop_
_entity.id
_entity.type
_entity.pdbx_description
1 polymer ?
#
loop_
_entity_poly.entity_id
_entity_poly.type
_entity_poly.pdbx_seq_one_letter_code
_entity_poly.pdbx_strand_id
1 'polypeptide(L)' 'MEHNLLALTERCSPKKLFSCQLCGKVLCSKASLKRHIADKHAERQEEYRCIICERVYCSHKDYY' A
#
# COMPACT_ATOMS: atom_id res chain seq x y z
N MET A 1 14.47 22.85 7.47
CA MET A 1 14.09 21.43 7.73
C MET A 1 14.05 20.72 6.39
N GLU A 2 15.22 20.52 5.82
CA GLU A 2 15.42 19.86 4.54
C GLU A 2 15.46 18.36 4.77
N HIS A 3 14.32 17.70 4.60
CA HIS A 3 14.26 16.24 4.64
C HIS A 3 14.93 15.72 3.35
N ASN A 4 16.24 15.53 3.47
CA ASN A 4 17.17 15.07 2.46
C ASN A 4 16.62 13.82 1.73
N LEU A 5 16.16 14.03 0.49
CA LEU A 5 15.42 13.08 -0.34
C LEU A 5 16.31 11.97 -0.96
N LEU A 6 17.57 11.84 -0.53
CA LEU A 6 18.58 10.99 -1.18
C LEU A 6 18.82 9.64 -0.49
N ALA A 7 18.18 9.35 0.65
CA ALA A 7 18.44 8.12 1.41
C ALA A 7 17.64 6.87 0.97
N LEU A 8 16.85 6.93 -0.12
CA LEU A 8 16.07 5.79 -0.60
C LEU A 8 16.71 5.06 -1.80
N THR A 9 17.78 5.60 -2.36
CA THR A 9 18.37 5.14 -3.63
C THR A 9 19.62 4.27 -3.48
N GLU A 10 20.21 4.15 -2.29
CA GLU A 10 21.48 3.42 -2.12
C GLU A 10 21.36 1.89 -2.19
N ARG A 11 20.13 1.36 -2.18
CA ARG A 11 19.85 -0.08 -2.30
C ARG A 11 19.29 -0.47 -3.68
N CYS A 12 19.26 0.48 -4.62
CA CYS A 12 18.29 0.41 -5.70
C CYS A 12 18.72 1.13 -6.96
N SER A 13 18.91 0.38 -8.05
CA SER A 13 19.35 0.97 -9.32
C SER A 13 18.34 2.02 -9.81
N PRO A 14 18.78 3.25 -10.14
CA PRO A 14 17.89 4.34 -10.55
C PRO A 14 17.09 4.05 -11.82
N LYS A 15 17.56 3.11 -12.65
CA LYS A 15 16.89 2.63 -13.87
C LYS A 15 15.66 1.74 -13.61
N LYS A 16 15.35 1.38 -12.36
CA LYS A 16 14.24 0.48 -11.98
C LYS A 16 13.44 1.00 -10.77
N LEU A 17 13.26 2.31 -10.70
CA LEU A 17 12.44 2.95 -9.68
C LEU A 17 10.97 3.04 -10.13
N PHE A 18 10.06 2.86 -9.18
CA PHE A 18 8.62 2.89 -9.37
C PHE A 18 8.02 3.88 -8.36
N SER A 19 7.42 4.96 -8.85
CA SER A 19 6.80 6.00 -8.02
C SER A 19 5.32 5.73 -7.78
N CYS A 20 4.91 5.83 -6.52
CA CYS A 20 3.50 5.84 -6.14
C CYS A 20 2.86 7.17 -6.55
N GLN A 21 1.84 7.11 -7.40
CA GLN A 21 1.13 8.31 -7.86
C GLN A 21 0.23 8.94 -6.79
N LEU A 22 -0.04 8.21 -5.70
CA LEU A 22 -0.95 8.65 -4.64
C LEU A 22 -0.24 9.43 -3.53
N CYS A 23 1.05 9.16 -3.30
CA CYS A 23 1.84 9.84 -2.25
C CYS A 23 3.26 10.23 -2.67
N GLY A 24 3.66 9.98 -3.91
CA GLY A 24 4.99 10.30 -4.42
C GLY A 24 6.12 9.36 -3.96
N LYS A 25 5.84 8.34 -3.13
CA LYS A 25 6.87 7.44 -2.62
C LYS A 25 7.52 6.61 -3.73
N VAL A 26 8.85 6.58 -3.75
CA VAL A 26 9.63 5.85 -4.75
C VAL A 26 10.10 4.50 -4.20
N LEU A 27 9.80 3.42 -4.92
CA LEU A 27 10.16 2.05 -4.55
C LEU A 27 10.96 1.33 -5.65
N CYS A 28 11.63 0.26 -5.24
CA CYS A 28 12.64 -0.44 -6.05
C CYS A 28 12.15 -1.56 -6.96
N SER A 29 10.86 -1.85 -6.88
CA SER A 29 10.26 -2.91 -7.65
C SER A 29 8.77 -2.68 -7.78
N LYS A 30 8.22 -3.11 -8.91
CA LYS A 30 6.78 -3.11 -9.17
C LYS A 30 6.00 -3.89 -8.10
N ALA A 31 6.56 -5.00 -7.61
CA ALA A 31 5.96 -5.80 -6.54
C ALA A 31 5.87 -5.02 -5.22
N SER A 32 6.94 -4.29 -4.86
CA SER A 32 6.91 -3.43 -3.66
C SER A 32 5.92 -2.29 -3.82
N LEU A 33 5.81 -1.69 -5.02
CA LEU A 33 4.80 -0.66 -5.31
C LEU A 33 3.38 -1.19 -5.18
N LYS A 34 3.08 -2.37 -5.76
CA LYS A 34 1.76 -3.00 -5.61
C LYS A 34 1.40 -3.22 -4.14
N ARG A 35 2.32 -3.79 -3.34
CA ARG A 35 2.07 -4.02 -1.90
C ARG A 35 1.91 -2.70 -1.14
N HIS A 36 2.72 -1.71 -1.45
CA HIS A 36 2.60 -0.38 -0.83
C HIS A 36 1.24 0.26 -1.11
N ILE A 37 0.78 0.21 -2.36
CA ILE A 37 -0.55 0.68 -2.73
C ILE A 37 -1.58 -0.12 -1.95
N ALA A 38 -1.53 -1.46 -1.97
CA ALA A 38 -2.48 -2.31 -1.24
C ALA A 38 -2.53 -2.05 0.28
N ASP A 39 -1.43 -1.70 0.91
CA ASP A 39 -1.36 -1.52 2.37
C ASP A 39 -1.66 -0.07 2.82
N LYS A 40 -1.26 0.92 2.03
CA LYS A 40 -1.32 2.34 2.41
C LYS A 40 -2.39 3.14 1.67
N HIS A 41 -2.83 2.63 0.52
CA HIS A 41 -3.70 3.35 -0.40
C HIS A 41 -4.82 2.51 -0.98
N ALA A 42 -4.89 1.21 -0.69
CA ALA A 42 -6.13 0.50 -0.86
C ALA A 42 -7.07 1.16 0.12
N GLU A 43 -8.02 1.89 -0.43
CA GLU A 43 -9.30 2.05 0.21
C GLU A 43 -9.70 0.65 0.67
N ARG A 44 -10.10 0.50 1.94
CA ARG A 44 -10.64 -0.75 2.48
C ARG A 44 -11.91 -1.05 1.69
N GLN A 45 -11.72 -1.59 0.50
CA GLN A 45 -12.76 -2.12 -0.31
C GLN A 45 -13.23 -3.35 0.44
N GLU A 46 -14.53 -3.35 0.68
CA GLU A 46 -15.29 -4.52 1.08
C GLU A 46 -15.19 -4.79 2.57
N GLU A 47 -15.86 -3.92 3.31
CA GLU A 47 -16.88 -4.33 4.27
C GLU A 47 -17.27 -5.81 4.08
N TYR A 48 -16.74 -6.71 4.91
CA TYR A 48 -17.20 -8.10 4.88
C TYR A 48 -18.59 -8.08 5.49
N ARG A 49 -19.64 -8.13 4.65
CA ARG A 49 -21.02 -8.13 5.14
C ARG A 49 -21.48 -9.56 5.34
N CYS A 50 -21.75 -9.93 6.58
CA CYS A 50 -22.41 -11.20 6.85
C CYS A 50 -23.85 -11.15 6.31
N ILE A 51 -24.22 -12.05 5.40
CA ILE A 51 -25.58 -12.09 4.83
C ILE A 51 -26.65 -12.60 5.81
N ILE A 52 -26.24 -13.20 6.93
CA ILE A 52 -27.15 -13.76 7.94
C ILE A 52 -27.51 -12.73 9.01
N CYS A 53 -26.56 -11.89 9.42
CA CYS A 53 -26.75 -10.90 10.49
C CYS A 53 -26.46 -9.45 10.08
N GLU A 54 -26.16 -9.21 8.80
CA GLU A 54 -25.91 -7.92 8.16
C GLU A 54 -24.77 -7.07 8.73
N ARG A 55 -23.97 -7.62 9.65
CA ARG A 55 -22.82 -6.92 10.22
C ARG A 55 -21.70 -6.75 9.20
N VAL A 56 -21.08 -5.58 9.26
CA VAL A 56 -19.93 -5.19 8.45
C VAL A 56 -18.66 -5.39 9.27
N TYR A 57 -17.72 -6.15 8.74
CA TYR A 57 -16.40 -6.33 9.33
C TYR A 57 -15.33 -5.65 8.48
N CYS A 58 -14.34 -5.07 9.15
CA CYS A 58 -13.23 -4.37 8.50
C CYS A 58 -12.03 -5.28 8.21
N SER A 59 -12.16 -6.59 8.50
CA SER A 59 -11.13 -7.59 8.27
C SER A 59 -11.72 -9.00 8.18
N HIS A 60 -11.11 -9.85 7.34
CA HIS A 60 -11.49 -11.27 7.21
C HIS A 60 -11.19 -12.10 8.47
N LYS A 61 -10.35 -11.58 9.39
CA LYS A 61 -10.05 -12.28 10.66
C LYS A 61 -11.24 -12.29 11.62
N ASP A 62 -12.16 -11.34 11.48
CA ASP A 62 -13.33 -11.20 12.35
C ASP A 62 -14.55 -12.01 11.85
N TYR A 63 -14.43 -12.67 10.69
CA TYR A 63 -15.50 -13.43 10.05
C TYR A 63 -15.54 -14.93 10.42
N TYR A 64 -14.43 -15.51 10.91
CA TYR A 64 -14.30 -16.94 11.21
C TYR A 64 -14.50 -17.24 12.69
#